data_AF-A0A424STB2-F1
#
_entry.id   AF-A0A424STB2-F1
#
_cell.length_a   1.000
_cell.length_b   1.000
_cell.length_c   1.000
_cell.angle_alpha   90.00
_cell.angle_beta   90.00
_cell.angle_gamma   90.00
#
_symmetry.space_group_name_H-M   'P 1'
#
loop_
_entity.id
_entity.type
_entity.pdbx_description
1 polymer ?
#
loop_
_entity_poly.entity_id
_entity_poly.type
_entity_poly.pdbx_seq_one_letter_code
_entity_poly.pdbx_strand_id
1 'polypeptide(L)'
;MSNFYKVFFTITFDYTEKKNVVITKFFKSDVDLNSNDFSENIDDENIYKLWKQHALKKSLNELNPDSNFNDKKASNKKIVTHRIVNLATLTEVFMR
;
A
#
# COMPACT_ATOMS: atom_id res chain seq x y z
N MET A 1 2.38 4.64 -23.60
CA MET A 1 2.04 5.48 -22.43
C MET A 1 2.28 4.63 -21.20
N SER A 2 3.14 5.07 -20.29
CA SER A 2 3.25 4.40 -18.99
C SER A 2 1.95 4.63 -18.24
N ASN A 3 1.30 3.56 -17.79
CA ASN A 3 0.13 3.70 -16.93
C ASN A 3 0.60 4.21 -15.57
N PHE A 4 -0.11 5.21 -15.04
CA PHE A 4 0.12 5.76 -13.71
C PHE A 4 -1.14 5.52 -12.88
N TYR A 5 -0.98 4.93 -11.71
CA TYR A 5 -2.09 4.67 -10.80
C TYR A 5 -1.88 5.40 -9.49
N LYS A 6 -2.98 5.81 -8.87
CA LYS A 6 -2.99 6.27 -7.48
C LYS A 6 -3.80 5.30 -6.65
N VAL A 7 -3.18 4.75 -5.61
CA VAL A 7 -3.81 3.75 -4.75
C VAL A 7 -4.05 4.33 -3.38
N PHE A 8 -5.28 4.19 -2.88
CA PHE A 8 -5.68 4.65 -1.56
C PHE A 8 -6.01 3.45 -0.68
N PHE A 9 -5.44 3.42 0.51
CA PHE A 9 -5.48 2.22 1.34
C PHE A 9 -5.40 2.53 2.83
N THR A 10 -5.71 1.51 3.64
CA THR A 10 -5.46 1.49 5.08
C THR A 10 -4.57 0.31 5.39
N ILE A 11 -3.52 0.55 6.18
CA ILE A 11 -2.69 -0.51 6.74
C ILE A 11 -2.98 -0.62 8.22
N THR A 12 -3.21 -1.85 8.67
CA THR A 12 -3.28 -2.23 10.08
C THR A 12 -2.12 -3.16 10.40
N PHE A 13 -1.50 -2.99 11.56
CA PHE A 13 -0.36 -3.77 12.00
C PHE A 13 -0.29 -3.82 13.51
N ASP A 14 0.39 -4.83 14.03
CA ASP A 14 0.73 -4.92 15.44
C ASP A 14 2.00 -4.11 15.69
N TYR A 15 2.05 -3.39 16.81
CA TYR A 15 3.14 -2.48 17.14
C TYR A 15 3.61 -2.69 18.59
N THR A 16 4.91 -2.91 18.75
CA THR A 16 5.53 -3.17 20.06
C THR A 16 5.96 -1.85 20.70
N GLU A 17 5.16 -1.30 21.61
CA GLU A 17 5.51 -0.03 22.30
C GLU A 17 6.54 -0.21 23.41
N LYS A 18 6.32 -1.19 24.29
CA LYS A 18 7.17 -1.55 25.43
C LYS A 18 7.44 -3.05 25.42
N LYS A 19 8.39 -3.51 26.25
CA LYS A 19 8.67 -4.95 26.40
C LYS A 19 7.37 -5.69 26.75
N ASN A 20 6.96 -6.62 25.89
CA ASN A 20 5.73 -7.43 25.98
C ASN A 20 4.38 -6.68 25.86
N VAL A 21 4.36 -5.41 25.44
CA VAL A 21 3.11 -4.70 25.14
C VAL A 21 2.97 -4.52 23.64
N VAL A 22 2.04 -5.26 23.05
CA VAL A 22 1.68 -5.20 21.63
C VAL A 22 0.32 -4.53 21.51
N ILE A 23 0.24 -3.50 20.67
CA ILE A 23 -1.00 -2.80 20.35
C ILE A 23 -1.24 -2.81 18.85
N THR A 24 -2.49 -2.88 18.42
CA THR A 24 -2.82 -2.74 17.01
C THR A 24 -2.89 -1.27 16.65
N LYS A 25 -2.13 -0.85 15.64
CA LYS A 25 -2.18 0.49 15.06
C LYS A 25 -2.63 0.40 13.60
N PHE A 26 -3.11 1.52 13.08
CA PHE A 26 -3.45 1.65 11.68
C PHE A 26 -3.17 3.07 11.20
N PHE A 27 -2.97 3.22 9.88
CA PHE A 27 -2.97 4.52 9.23
C PHE A 27 -3.63 4.42 7.85
N LYS A 28 -4.12 5.55 7.36
CA LYS A 28 -4.62 5.73 5.99
C LYS A 28 -3.54 6.43 5.18
N SER A 29 -3.33 5.99 3.95
CA SER A 29 -2.31 6.55 3.08
C SER A 29 -2.68 6.36 1.61
N ASP A 30 -1.93 7.03 0.77
CA ASP A 30 -1.97 6.89 -0.68
C ASP A 30 -0.57 6.89 -1.27
N VAL A 31 -0.42 6.18 -2.39
CA VAL A 31 0.82 6.15 -3.17
C VAL A 31 0.53 6.22 -4.65
N ASP A 32 1.46 6.83 -5.37
CA ASP A 32 1.46 6.82 -6.83
C ASP A 32 2.34 5.66 -7.31
N LEU A 33 1.84 4.93 -8.31
CA LEU A 33 2.48 3.75 -8.89
C LEU A 33 2.63 3.94 -10.39
N ASN A 34 3.75 3.48 -10.92
CA ASN A 34 4.03 3.51 -12.35
C ASN A 34 4.71 2.20 -12.78
N SER A 35 5.00 2.09 -14.08
CA SER A 35 5.63 0.89 -14.66
C SER A 35 6.97 0.51 -14.03
N ASN A 36 7.68 1.43 -13.37
CA ASN A 36 8.97 1.15 -12.74
C ASN A 36 8.83 0.52 -11.35
N ASP A 37 7.64 0.54 -10.74
CA ASP A 37 7.38 -0.08 -9.44
C ASP A 37 7.22 -1.61 -9.53
N PHE A 38 7.14 -2.16 -10.75
CA PHE A 38 6.87 -3.56 -11.01
C PHE A 38 7.79 -4.14 -12.08
N SER A 39 8.06 -5.44 -12.01
CA SER A 39 8.81 -6.18 -13.04
C SER A 39 7.95 -6.53 -14.27
N GLU A 40 6.64 -6.41 -14.13
CA GLU A 40 5.64 -6.76 -15.16
C GLU A 40 4.89 -5.49 -15.58
N ASN A 41 4.38 -5.48 -16.82
CA ASN A 41 3.57 -4.37 -17.29
C ASN A 41 2.27 -4.28 -16.50
N ILE A 42 1.93 -3.06 -16.05
CA ILE A 42 0.74 -2.80 -15.26
C ILE A 42 -0.42 -2.30 -16.10
N ASP A 43 -1.61 -2.84 -15.85
CA ASP A 43 -2.88 -2.47 -16.49
C ASP A 43 -4.04 -2.56 -15.49
N ASP A 44 -5.22 -2.10 -15.92
CA ASP A 44 -6.44 -2.10 -15.11
C ASP A 44 -6.86 -3.53 -14.69
N GLU A 45 -6.44 -4.57 -15.40
CA GLU A 45 -6.80 -5.96 -15.10
C GLU A 45 -5.92 -6.56 -13.99
N ASN A 46 -4.64 -6.16 -13.91
CA ASN A 46 -3.66 -6.78 -13.03
C ASN A 46 -3.21 -5.91 -11.84
N ILE A 47 -3.48 -4.60 -11.87
CA ILE A 47 -2.95 -3.63 -10.89
C ILE A 47 -3.31 -3.99 -9.44
N TYR A 48 -4.51 -4.51 -9.18
CA TYR A 48 -4.92 -4.91 -7.84
C TYR A 48 -4.03 -6.02 -7.25
N LYS A 49 -3.72 -7.03 -8.06
CA LYS A 49 -2.88 -8.17 -7.66
C LYS A 49 -1.45 -7.71 -7.42
N LEU A 50 -0.89 -6.95 -8.36
CA LEU A 50 0.47 -6.43 -8.30
C LEU A 50 0.65 -5.49 -7.11
N TRP A 51 -0.29 -4.55 -6.91
CA TRP A 51 -0.31 -3.67 -5.74
C TRP A 51 -0.29 -4.45 -4.44
N LYS A 52 -1.18 -5.44 -4.27
CA LYS A 52 -1.27 -6.23 -3.04
C LYS A 52 0.06 -6.92 -2.72
N GLN A 53 0.72 -7.50 -3.73
CA GLN A 53 2.03 -8.13 -3.54
C GLN A 53 3.12 -7.12 -3.19
N HIS A 54 3.16 -6.00 -3.91
CA HIS A 54 4.13 -4.93 -3.70
C HIS A 54 3.98 -4.30 -2.31
N ALA A 55 2.77 -3.93 -1.91
CA ALA A 55 2.48 -3.32 -0.62
C ALA A 55 2.76 -4.27 0.57
N LEU A 56 2.58 -5.58 0.40
CA LEU A 56 2.92 -6.56 1.44
C LEU A 56 4.43 -6.75 1.58
N LYS A 57 5.21 -6.60 0.50
CA LYS A 57 6.68 -6.72 0.53
C LYS A 57 7.38 -5.43 0.99
N LYS A 58 6.84 -4.25 0.69
CA LYS A 58 7.44 -2.97 1.08
C LYS A 58 7.46 -2.75 2.60
N SER A 59 8.48 -2.03 3.05
CA SER A 59 8.54 -1.49 4.41
C SER A 59 7.36 -0.55 4.66
N LEU A 60 6.83 -0.49 5.89
CA LEU A 60 5.76 0.47 6.19
C LEU A 60 6.23 1.91 6.06
N ASN A 61 7.54 2.19 6.20
CA ASN A 61 8.12 3.52 5.98
C ASN A 61 7.92 4.02 4.55
N GLU A 62 7.93 3.11 3.58
CA GLU A 62 7.74 3.44 2.15
C GLU A 62 6.26 3.58 1.78
N LEU A 63 5.35 3.29 2.71
CA LEU A 63 3.90 3.40 2.54
C LEU A 63 3.36 4.68 3.19
N ASN A 64 4.26 5.65 3.40
CA ASN A 64 3.99 6.99 3.93
C ASN A 64 3.19 6.96 5.25
N PRO A 65 3.76 6.40 6.34
CA PRO A 65 3.12 6.36 7.64
C PRO A 65 3.24 7.72 8.35
N ASP A 66 2.53 7.88 9.47
CA ASP A 66 2.63 9.08 10.31
C ASP A 66 4.07 9.34 10.80
N SER A 67 4.42 10.61 10.96
CA SER A 67 5.72 11.05 11.47
C SER A 67 6.04 10.42 12.84
N ASN A 68 7.25 9.88 13.00
CA ASN A 68 7.75 9.10 14.16
C ASN A 68 7.42 7.59 14.19
N PHE A 69 7.04 7.01 13.06
CA PHE A 69 6.88 5.56 12.94
C PHE A 69 8.23 4.80 12.90
N ASN A 70 8.32 3.66 13.59
CA ASN A 70 9.47 2.76 13.56
C ASN A 70 9.07 1.39 13.05
N ASP A 71 9.40 1.12 11.78
CA ASP A 71 9.08 -0.13 11.07
C ASP A 71 9.56 -1.40 11.80
N LYS A 72 10.67 -1.32 12.56
CA LYS A 72 11.21 -2.48 13.30
C LYS A 72 10.30 -2.95 14.43
N LYS A 73 9.39 -2.09 14.90
CA LYS A 73 8.43 -2.40 15.96
C LYS A 73 7.12 -2.96 15.40
N ALA A 74 6.94 -2.96 14.09
CA ALA A 74 5.72 -3.38 13.43
C ALA A 74 5.78 -4.85 12.98
N SER A 75 4.67 -5.56 13.12
CA SER A 75 4.50 -6.93 12.65
C SER A 75 3.05 -7.18 12.22
N ASN A 76 2.77 -8.37 11.65
CA ASN A 76 1.41 -8.79 11.26
C ASN A 76 0.65 -7.77 10.38
N LYS A 77 1.37 -7.18 9.42
CA LYS A 77 0.83 -6.18 8.49
C LYS A 77 -0.35 -6.75 7.70
N LYS A 78 -1.45 -6.01 7.68
CA LYS A 78 -2.64 -6.23 6.85
C LYS A 78 -2.95 -4.95 6.08
N ILE A 79 -3.27 -5.09 4.80
CA ILE A 79 -3.64 -3.97 3.93
C ILE A 79 -5.06 -4.14 3.43
N VAL A 80 -5.82 -3.03 3.47
CA VAL A 80 -7.14 -2.89 2.86
C VAL A 80 -7.03 -1.80 1.80
N THR A 81 -7.20 -2.17 0.54
CA THR A 81 -7.23 -1.23 -0.58
C THR A 81 -8.65 -0.70 -0.75
N HIS A 82 -8.82 0.63 -0.72
CA HIS A 82 -10.12 1.27 -0.87
C HIS A 82 -10.45 1.54 -2.32
N ARG A 83 -9.49 2.10 -3.07
CA ARG A 83 -9.64 2.45 -4.48
C ARG A 83 -8.29 2.50 -5.18
N ILE A 84 -8.31 2.21 -6.47
CA ILE A 84 -7.19 2.38 -7.40
C ILE A 84 -7.70 3.26 -8.53
N VAL A 85 -7.04 4.39 -8.80
CA VAL A 85 -7.42 5.31 -9.87
C VAL A 85 -6.36 5.27 -10.95
N ASN A 86 -6.76 5.00 -12.19
CA ASN A 86 -5.90 5.18 -13.36
C ASN A 86 -5.84 6.68 -13.67
N LEU A 87 -4.65 7.28 -13.52
CA LEU A 87 -4.45 8.71 -13.70
C LEU A 87 -4.44 9.13 -15.18
N ALA A 88 -4.24 8.20 -16.11
CA ALA A 88 -4.30 8.50 -17.54
C ALA A 88 -5.74 8.67 -18.03
N THR A 89 -6.66 7.87 -17.51
CA THR A 89 -8.09 7.89 -17.88
C THR A 89 -8.97 8.61 -16.85
N LEU A 90 -8.43 8.90 -15.66
CA LEU A 90 -9.15 9.45 -14.50
C LEU A 90 -10.32 8.56 -14.05
N THR A 91 -10.22 7.25 -14.30
CA THR A 91 -11.25 6.28 -13.92
C THR A 91 -10.79 5.44 -12.73
N GLU A 92 -11.75 5.06 -11.89
CA GLU A 92 -11.52 4.06 -10.88
C GLU A 92 -11.43 2.68 -11.54
N VAL A 93 -10.39 1.93 -11.17
CA VAL A 93 -10.24 0.53 -11.51
C VAL A 93 -11.09 -0.24 -10.52
N PHE A 94 -12.08 -0.98 -11.02
CA PHE A 94 -12.92 -1.82 -10.16
C PHE A 94 -12.40 -3.26 -10.21
N MET A 95 -12.35 -3.93 -9.05
CA MET A 95 -12.15 -5.38 -9.02
C MET A 95 -13.33 -6.04 -9.74
N ARG A 96 -13.04 -6.75 -10.83
CA ARG A 96 -13.97 -7.73 -11.41
C ARG A 96 -14.00 -9.00 -10.57
#